data_AF-A0A2D3C1A9-F1
#
_entry.id   AF-A0A2D3C1A9-F1
#
_cell.length_a   1.000
_cell.length_b   1.000
_cell.length_c   1.000
_cell.angle_alpha   90.00
_cell.angle_beta   90.00
_cell.angle_gamma   90.00
#
_symmetry.space_group_name_H-M   'P 1'
#
loop_
_entity.id
_entity.type
_entity.pdbx_description
1 polymer ?
#
loop_
_entity_poly.entity_id
_entity_poly.type
_entity_poly.pdbx_seq_one_letter_code
_entity_poly.pdbx_strand_id
1 'polypeptide(L)'
;PQYVIMKGDDLAPLKVVSTRGMTVDTQEYHPEPRVAAIVASHQHPDFIVNVKETGKILLVNYEDIDNLQVTEIGAARFLHDGGWDRTKRYFLTAANQSNKIAVVDSKERTLKALADAEKIPHPGRGANLDDPQHGPVWVTSALGNADVTFIGTDPAKADKAWTAVRVLQGQGGGSLFVKSHPESKNLWVDTPLNPDAKVSQSVAVFDVTNLDKGFEVLPIAEWAGVGEGPKRVMQPEYNKRGDEVWFSVWSGKDQESAIVVVDDKTRKLKHVIKDPRLVTPTGKFN
;
A
#
# COMPACT_ATOMS: atom_id res chain seq x y z
N PRO A 1 -12.48 2.96 20.19
CA PRO A 1 -11.54 2.27 19.27
C PRO A 1 -10.35 1.72 20.04
N GLN A 2 -9.80 0.58 19.61
CA GLN A 2 -8.75 -0.16 20.32
C GLN A 2 -7.96 -1.05 19.37
N TYR A 3 -6.80 -1.53 19.82
CA TYR A 3 -6.14 -2.72 19.28
C TYR A 3 -6.03 -3.80 20.36
N VAL A 4 -5.81 -5.05 19.93
CA VAL A 4 -5.70 -6.21 20.81
C VAL A 4 -4.46 -7.01 20.44
N ILE A 5 -3.63 -7.32 21.44
CA ILE A 5 -2.55 -8.30 21.32
C ILE A 5 -3.13 -9.64 21.74
N MET A 6 -2.95 -10.65 20.89
CA MET A 6 -3.44 -12.01 21.10
C MET A 6 -2.29 -12.99 21.03
N LYS A 7 -2.46 -14.16 21.64
CA LYS A 7 -1.53 -15.27 21.51
C LYS A 7 -1.58 -15.81 20.07
N GLY A 8 -0.42 -16.06 19.49
CA GLY A 8 -0.31 -16.33 18.04
C GLY A 8 -0.83 -17.69 17.58
N ASP A 9 -0.97 -18.66 18.48
CA ASP A 9 -1.35 -20.04 18.19
C ASP A 9 -2.85 -20.33 18.42
N ASP A 10 -3.46 -19.72 19.44
CA ASP A 10 -4.86 -19.98 19.83
C ASP A 10 -5.76 -18.73 19.85
N LEU A 11 -5.20 -17.55 19.54
CA LEU A 11 -5.89 -16.26 19.51
C LEU A 11 -6.44 -15.83 20.88
N ALA A 12 -5.99 -16.42 21.99
CA ALA A 12 -6.37 -15.96 23.31
C ALA A 12 -5.99 -14.49 23.51
N PRO A 13 -6.90 -13.63 23.99
CA PRO A 13 -6.61 -12.21 24.17
C PRO A 13 -5.64 -12.01 25.34
N LEU A 14 -4.53 -11.32 25.08
CA LEU A 14 -3.50 -11.02 26.09
C LEU A 14 -3.61 -9.59 26.61
N LYS A 15 -3.82 -8.61 25.72
CA LYS A 15 -3.91 -7.19 26.09
C LYS A 15 -4.85 -6.44 25.17
N VAL A 16 -5.69 -5.58 25.74
CA VAL A 16 -6.54 -4.63 25.02
C VAL A 16 -6.07 -3.23 25.34
N VAL A 17 -5.83 -2.41 24.32
CA VAL A 17 -5.37 -1.03 24.50
C VAL A 17 -6.27 -0.08 23.72
N SER A 18 -6.85 0.89 24.43
CA SER A 18 -7.64 1.97 23.82
C SER A 18 -6.74 2.90 23.01
N THR A 19 -7.24 3.38 21.87
CA THR A 19 -6.55 4.39 21.06
C THR A 19 -7.08 5.81 21.26
N ARG A 20 -8.16 6.00 22.05
CA ARG A 20 -8.67 7.33 22.42
C ARG A 20 -7.55 8.19 23.00
N GLY A 21 -7.45 9.44 22.55
CA GLY A 21 -6.34 10.31 22.91
C GLY A 21 -6.38 11.65 22.18
N MET A 22 -5.24 12.33 22.18
CA MET A 22 -5.13 13.71 21.69
C MET A 22 -4.67 13.73 20.23
N THR A 23 -5.23 14.63 19.43
CA THR A 23 -4.76 14.86 18.06
C THR A 23 -3.33 15.40 18.04
N VAL A 24 -2.54 15.01 17.04
CA VAL A 24 -1.13 15.39 16.92
C VAL A 24 -0.95 16.91 16.73
N ASP A 25 -1.88 17.55 16.05
CA ASP A 25 -1.83 18.96 15.63
C ASP A 25 -2.37 19.90 16.71
N THR A 26 -3.64 19.76 17.10
CA THR A 26 -4.33 20.68 18.01
C THR A 26 -4.26 20.26 19.47
N GLN A 27 -3.79 19.04 19.75
CA GLN A 27 -3.86 18.44 21.09
C GLN A 27 -5.28 18.45 21.66
N GLU A 28 -6.28 18.22 20.81
CA GLU A 28 -7.67 18.09 21.23
C GLU A 28 -8.03 16.62 21.42
N TYR A 29 -8.88 16.34 22.41
CA TYR A 29 -9.33 14.98 22.67
C TYR A 29 -10.22 14.47 21.52
N HIS A 30 -9.84 13.33 20.95
CA HIS A 30 -10.63 12.65 19.93
C HIS A 30 -11.24 11.35 20.51
N PRO A 31 -12.58 11.19 20.52
CA PRO A 31 -13.25 10.04 21.13
C PRO A 31 -13.25 8.77 20.27
N GLU A 32 -12.98 8.90 18.96
CA GLU A 32 -13.04 7.80 18.00
C GLU A 32 -11.83 7.69 17.05
N PRO A 33 -10.59 7.57 17.55
CA PRO A 33 -9.42 7.41 16.69
C PRO A 33 -9.21 5.94 16.29
N ARG A 34 -9.56 5.62 15.04
CA ARG A 34 -9.54 4.27 14.47
C ARG A 34 -8.12 3.79 14.23
N VAL A 35 -7.90 2.49 14.41
CA VAL A 35 -6.68 1.81 13.95
C VAL A 35 -6.83 1.56 12.44
N ALA A 36 -5.86 1.96 11.63
CA ALA A 36 -5.93 1.86 10.19
C ALA A 36 -5.09 0.70 9.61
N ALA A 37 -3.79 0.69 9.90
CA ALA A 37 -2.87 -0.35 9.48
C ALA A 37 -2.00 -0.78 10.67
N ILE A 38 -1.64 -2.06 10.68
CA ILE A 38 -0.70 -2.64 11.63
C ILE A 38 0.34 -3.41 10.83
N VAL A 39 1.62 -3.14 11.08
CA VAL A 39 2.75 -3.92 10.54
C VAL A 39 3.66 -4.39 11.67
N ALA A 40 4.42 -5.46 11.45
CA ALA A 40 5.41 -5.92 12.40
C ALA A 40 6.78 -5.32 12.07
N SER A 41 7.47 -4.79 13.09
CA SER A 41 8.85 -4.34 12.96
C SER A 41 9.78 -5.51 12.65
N HIS A 42 10.80 -5.23 11.84
CA HIS A 42 11.92 -6.15 11.60
C HIS A 42 13.19 -5.76 12.37
N GLN A 43 13.14 -4.65 13.11
CA GLN A 43 14.28 -4.11 13.87
C GLN A 43 14.16 -4.39 15.37
N HIS A 44 12.94 -4.55 15.86
CA HIS A 44 12.60 -4.76 17.26
C HIS A 44 11.35 -5.65 17.36
N PRO A 45 11.09 -6.26 18.51
CA PRO A 45 9.83 -6.94 18.81
C PRO A 45 8.68 -5.94 19.06
N ASP A 46 8.43 -5.10 18.06
CA ASP A 46 7.39 -4.07 18.08
C ASP A 46 6.32 -4.35 17.00
N PHE A 47 5.05 -4.14 17.34
CA PHE A 47 4.02 -3.84 16.34
C PHE A 47 4.03 -2.34 16.06
N ILE A 48 3.88 -1.94 14.80
CA ILE A 48 3.69 -0.54 14.40
C ILE A 48 2.22 -0.34 14.03
N VAL A 49 1.53 0.52 14.76
CA VAL A 49 0.08 0.73 14.69
C VAL A 49 -0.22 2.17 14.26
N ASN A 50 -0.88 2.34 13.13
CA ASN A 50 -1.39 3.63 12.69
C ASN A 50 -2.72 3.95 13.37
N VAL A 51 -2.78 5.10 14.04
CA VAL A 51 -4.00 5.65 14.65
C VAL A 51 -4.45 6.86 13.84
N LYS A 52 -5.54 6.66 13.08
CA LYS A 52 -5.95 7.52 11.96
C LYS A 52 -6.23 8.96 12.36
N GLU A 53 -7.28 9.22 13.15
CA GLU A 53 -7.79 10.57 13.37
C GLU A 53 -6.85 11.43 14.21
N THR A 54 -6.13 10.82 15.15
CA THR A 54 -5.14 11.51 16.00
C THR A 54 -3.79 11.69 15.31
N GLY A 55 -3.52 10.95 14.23
CA GLY A 55 -2.26 11.07 13.48
C GLY A 55 -1.05 10.57 14.27
N LYS A 56 -1.24 9.50 15.04
CA LYS A 56 -0.20 8.88 15.86
C LYS A 56 0.21 7.54 15.28
N ILE A 57 1.50 7.25 15.29
CA ILE A 57 2.07 5.94 14.98
C ILE A 57 2.61 5.37 16.28
N LEU A 58 2.10 4.21 16.70
CA LEU A 58 2.51 3.57 17.94
C LEU A 58 3.47 2.43 17.64
N LEU A 59 4.64 2.41 18.26
CA LEU A 59 5.51 1.24 18.29
C LEU A 59 5.28 0.53 19.63
N VAL A 60 4.59 -0.60 19.57
CA VAL A 60 4.10 -1.37 20.70
C VAL A 60 5.01 -2.57 20.90
N ASN A 61 5.93 -2.48 21.87
CA ASN A 61 6.84 -3.56 22.19
C ASN A 61 6.08 -4.69 22.89
N TYR A 62 6.25 -5.92 22.39
CA TYR A 62 5.55 -7.10 22.89
C TYR A 62 6.44 -8.08 23.67
N GLU A 63 7.66 -7.70 24.06
CA GLU A 63 8.53 -8.55 24.89
C GLU A 63 7.95 -8.76 26.30
N ASP A 64 7.36 -7.70 26.85
CA ASP A 64 6.68 -7.73 28.14
C ASP A 64 5.30 -7.06 27.99
N ILE A 65 4.27 -7.89 27.85
CA ILE A 65 2.88 -7.43 27.65
C ILE A 65 2.26 -6.92 28.97
N ASP A 66 2.79 -7.36 30.12
CA ASP A 66 2.33 -6.93 31.43
C ASP A 66 2.82 -5.51 31.73
N ASN A 67 4.11 -5.25 31.46
CA ASN A 67 4.76 -3.93 31.57
C ASN A 67 4.92 -3.26 30.19
N LEU A 68 3.82 -3.16 29.45
CA LEU A 68 3.78 -2.76 28.05
C LEU A 68 4.48 -1.42 27.78
N GLN A 69 5.54 -1.46 26.96
CA GLN A 69 6.21 -0.26 26.46
C GLN A 69 5.62 0.16 25.12
N VAL A 70 5.27 1.44 25.00
CA VAL A 70 4.74 2.01 23.75
C VAL A 70 5.46 3.32 23.46
N THR A 71 6.09 3.42 22.30
CA THR A 71 6.55 4.72 21.76
C THR A 71 5.43 5.32 20.92
N GLU A 72 4.92 6.48 21.32
CA GLU A 72 3.98 7.27 20.52
C GLU A 72 4.73 8.28 19.66
N ILE A 73 4.60 8.16 18.34
CA ILE A 73 5.17 9.09 17.38
C ILE A 73 4.05 9.95 16.80
N GLY A 74 4.17 11.27 16.94
CA GLY A 74 3.32 12.21 16.20
C GLY A 74 3.73 12.26 14.72
N ALA A 75 2.78 12.05 13.81
CA ALA A 75 3.00 12.11 12.37
C ALA A 75 2.11 13.17 11.72
N ALA A 76 1.04 12.75 11.04
CA ALA A 76 0.02 13.63 10.47
C ALA A 76 -1.34 12.96 10.59
N ARG A 77 -2.42 13.74 10.65
CA ARG A 77 -3.78 13.19 10.78
C ARG A 77 -4.17 12.38 9.55
N PHE A 78 -5.14 11.51 9.75
CA PHE A 78 -5.70 10.63 8.72
C PHE A 78 -4.72 9.58 8.18
N LEU A 79 -3.82 9.09 9.04
CA LEU A 79 -3.01 7.90 8.75
C LEU A 79 -3.89 6.76 8.22
N HIS A 80 -3.35 6.01 7.28
CA HIS A 80 -4.05 4.93 6.61
C HIS A 80 -3.13 3.72 6.47
N ASP A 81 -2.79 3.37 5.24
CA ASP A 81 -1.96 2.27 4.82
C ASP A 81 -0.51 2.70 4.55
N GLY A 82 0.37 1.71 4.40
CA GLY A 82 1.80 1.92 4.29
C GLY A 82 2.55 0.60 4.24
N GLY A 83 3.84 0.67 3.99
CA GLY A 83 4.71 -0.49 3.97
C GLY A 83 6.16 -0.15 4.21
N TRP A 84 6.95 -1.21 4.26
CA TRP A 84 8.37 -1.12 4.50
C TRP A 84 9.11 -0.66 3.24
N ASP A 85 10.15 0.13 3.44
CA ASP A 85 11.22 0.25 2.46
C ASP A 85 11.89 -1.12 2.22
N ARG A 86 12.69 -1.25 1.15
CA ARG A 86 13.34 -2.51 0.80
C ARG A 86 14.23 -3.11 1.90
N THR A 87 14.78 -2.26 2.79
CA THR A 87 15.65 -2.71 3.89
C THR A 87 14.86 -3.16 5.12
N LYS A 88 13.54 -2.95 5.12
CA LYS A 88 12.65 -3.25 6.26
C LYS A 88 13.06 -2.51 7.53
N ARG A 89 13.55 -1.28 7.38
CA ARG A 89 13.91 -0.39 8.49
C ARG A 89 12.95 0.78 8.57
N TYR A 90 12.58 1.35 7.44
CA TYR A 90 11.75 2.54 7.37
C TYR A 90 10.33 2.15 7.00
N PHE A 91 9.38 2.51 7.85
CA PHE A 91 7.96 2.36 7.56
C PHE A 91 7.44 3.64 6.92
N LEU A 92 7.00 3.54 5.67
CA LEU A 92 6.41 4.65 4.92
C LEU A 92 4.89 4.48 4.91
N THR A 93 4.16 5.48 5.36
CA THR A 93 2.70 5.41 5.46
C THR A 93 2.01 6.70 5.05
N ALA A 94 0.87 6.55 4.36
CA ALA A 94 0.06 7.65 3.90
C ALA A 94 -0.80 8.24 5.02
N ALA A 95 -0.67 9.54 5.24
CA ALA A 95 -1.67 10.38 5.90
C ALA A 95 -2.56 10.99 4.81
N ASN A 96 -3.50 10.19 4.31
CA ASN A 96 -4.06 10.39 2.98
C ASN A 96 -4.83 11.71 2.82
N GLN A 97 -5.72 12.06 3.76
CA GLN A 97 -6.45 13.33 3.74
C GLN A 97 -5.60 14.54 4.14
N SER A 98 -4.35 14.32 4.55
CA SER A 98 -3.36 15.38 4.77
C SER A 98 -2.36 15.49 3.63
N ASN A 99 -2.45 14.66 2.59
CA ASN A 99 -1.53 14.64 1.45
C ASN A 99 -0.05 14.51 1.87
N LYS A 100 0.23 13.70 2.90
CA LYS A 100 1.60 13.43 3.37
C LYS A 100 1.93 11.95 3.36
N ILE A 101 3.22 11.64 3.25
CA ILE A 101 3.79 10.33 3.54
C ILE A 101 4.71 10.46 4.75
N ALA A 102 4.33 9.84 5.87
CA ALA A 102 5.16 9.76 7.05
C ALA A 102 6.19 8.64 6.91
N VAL A 103 7.44 8.93 7.26
CA VAL A 103 8.54 7.97 7.29
C VAL A 103 8.96 7.77 8.73
N VAL A 104 8.84 6.55 9.25
CA VAL A 104 9.28 6.18 10.59
C VAL A 104 10.54 5.33 10.50
N ASP A 105 11.60 5.73 11.18
CA ASP A 105 12.76 4.87 11.40
C ASP A 105 12.42 3.90 12.53
N SER A 106 12.07 2.65 12.19
CA SER A 106 11.67 1.66 13.20
C SER A 106 12.82 1.23 14.10
N LYS A 107 14.08 1.39 13.66
CA LYS A 107 15.25 1.05 14.47
C LYS A 107 15.45 2.07 15.59
N GLU A 108 15.35 3.35 15.25
CA GLU A 108 15.53 4.45 16.20
C GLU A 108 14.21 4.84 16.89
N ARG A 109 13.09 4.27 16.48
CA ARG A 109 11.73 4.58 16.96
C ARG A 109 11.37 6.06 16.85
N THR A 110 11.73 6.69 15.73
CA THR A 110 11.53 8.13 15.50
C THR A 110 10.86 8.43 14.16
N LEU A 111 10.15 9.57 14.09
CA LEU A 111 9.72 10.14 12.81
C LEU A 111 10.95 10.67 12.08
N LYS A 112 11.22 10.14 10.89
CA LYS A 112 12.33 10.57 10.05
C LYS A 112 11.97 11.74 9.14
N ALA A 113 10.77 11.71 8.55
CA ALA A 113 10.30 12.74 7.63
C ALA A 113 8.77 12.71 7.45
N LEU A 114 8.25 13.82 6.92
CA LEU A 114 6.90 13.93 6.34
C LEU A 114 7.05 14.44 4.91
N ALA A 115 7.06 13.53 3.94
CA ALA A 115 7.14 13.88 2.53
C ALA A 115 5.77 14.38 2.02
N ASP A 116 5.79 15.32 1.08
CA ASP A 116 4.59 15.77 0.39
C ASP A 116 4.13 14.78 -0.68
N ALA A 117 2.83 14.60 -0.78
CA ALA A 117 2.15 14.00 -1.92
C ALA A 117 1.16 15.04 -2.47
N GLU A 118 0.79 14.96 -3.76
CA GLU A 118 -0.10 15.97 -4.34
C GLU A 118 -1.54 15.83 -3.80
N LYS A 119 -2.14 14.63 -3.91
CA LYS A 119 -3.56 14.45 -3.53
C LYS A 119 -3.94 13.01 -3.19
N ILE A 120 -4.29 12.77 -1.93
CA ILE A 120 -4.81 11.49 -1.40
C ILE A 120 -3.96 10.28 -1.85
N PRO A 121 -2.70 10.18 -1.40
CA PRO A 121 -1.88 8.99 -1.68
C PRO A 121 -2.55 7.73 -1.11
N HIS A 122 -2.52 6.64 -1.87
CA HIS A 122 -3.09 5.35 -1.49
C HIS A 122 -2.18 4.19 -1.94
N PRO A 123 -1.16 3.83 -1.16
CA PRO A 123 -0.13 2.87 -1.57
C PRO A 123 -0.54 1.39 -1.49
N GLY A 124 -1.50 1.04 -0.64
CA GLY A 124 -1.49 -0.27 0.00
C GLY A 124 -0.22 -0.45 0.84
N ARG A 125 0.63 -1.41 0.48
CA ARG A 125 2.01 -1.55 1.04
C ARG A 125 3.04 -0.73 0.26
N GLY A 126 2.65 -0.15 -0.87
CA GLY A 126 3.54 0.46 -1.85
C GLY A 126 4.36 -0.57 -2.63
N ALA A 127 5.28 -0.07 -3.47
CA ALA A 127 6.22 -0.88 -4.24
C ALA A 127 7.64 -0.35 -4.04
N ASN A 128 8.57 -1.24 -3.73
CA ASN A 128 9.99 -0.89 -3.64
C ASN A 128 10.67 -1.17 -4.99
N LEU A 129 11.46 -0.22 -5.49
CA LEU A 129 12.19 -0.33 -6.76
C LEU A 129 13.62 0.18 -6.61
N ASP A 130 14.47 -0.19 -7.56
CA ASP A 130 15.71 0.50 -7.85
C ASP A 130 15.50 1.39 -9.08
N ASP A 131 15.26 2.68 -8.83
CA ASP A 131 15.13 3.69 -9.89
C ASP A 131 16.52 3.91 -10.55
N PRO A 132 16.62 3.87 -11.89
CA PRO A 132 17.91 4.02 -12.60
C PRO A 132 18.67 5.33 -12.30
N GLN A 133 17.98 6.41 -11.94
CA GLN A 133 18.55 7.74 -11.70
C GLN A 133 18.62 8.08 -10.21
N HIS A 134 17.69 7.57 -9.40
CA HIS A 134 17.56 7.94 -7.99
C HIS A 134 18.04 6.84 -7.02
N GLY A 135 18.15 5.58 -7.47
CA GLY A 135 18.49 4.43 -6.64
C GLY A 135 17.26 3.88 -5.90
N PRO A 136 17.42 3.36 -4.67
CA PRO A 136 16.31 2.78 -3.92
C PRO A 136 15.18 3.79 -3.68
N VAL A 137 13.98 3.40 -4.06
CA VAL A 137 12.75 4.18 -3.91
C VAL A 137 11.60 3.31 -3.42
N TRP A 138 10.63 3.96 -2.76
CA TRP A 138 9.32 3.41 -2.45
C TRP A 138 8.26 4.21 -3.18
N VAL A 139 7.29 3.52 -3.77
CA VAL A 139 6.31 4.08 -4.69
C VAL A 139 4.90 3.99 -4.12
N THR A 140 4.12 5.04 -4.32
CA THR A 140 2.67 5.09 -4.08
C THR A 140 1.96 5.64 -5.31
N SER A 141 0.74 5.18 -5.57
CA SER A 141 -0.21 5.88 -6.43
C SER A 141 -1.13 6.78 -5.60
N ALA A 142 -2.05 7.47 -6.28
CA ALA A 142 -3.00 8.36 -5.67
C ALA A 142 -4.46 8.00 -6.03
N LEU A 143 -5.35 8.23 -5.07
CA LEU A 143 -6.78 8.16 -5.31
C LEU A 143 -7.28 9.44 -5.99
N GLY A 144 -6.70 10.60 -5.63
CA GLY A 144 -7.23 11.92 -5.97
C GLY A 144 -6.80 12.49 -7.32
N ASN A 145 -5.77 11.94 -7.95
CA ASN A 145 -5.22 12.33 -9.25
C ASN A 145 -4.48 11.15 -9.90
N ALA A 146 -3.82 11.36 -11.04
CA ALA A 146 -3.14 10.30 -11.80
C ALA A 146 -1.70 10.04 -11.35
N ASP A 147 -1.24 10.65 -10.25
CA ASP A 147 0.16 10.60 -9.88
C ASP A 147 0.58 9.22 -9.38
N VAL A 148 1.80 8.87 -9.75
CA VAL A 148 2.58 7.76 -9.21
C VAL A 148 3.87 8.36 -8.65
N THR A 149 3.94 8.54 -7.34
CA THR A 149 5.01 9.25 -6.63
C THR A 149 6.06 8.28 -6.12
N PHE A 150 7.33 8.59 -6.41
CA PHE A 150 8.50 7.82 -6.02
C PHE A 150 9.24 8.60 -4.93
N ILE A 151 9.44 7.97 -3.78
CA ILE A 151 10.12 8.56 -2.62
C ILE A 151 11.48 7.90 -2.47
N GLY A 152 12.55 8.69 -2.40
CA GLY A 152 13.90 8.16 -2.15
C GLY A 152 13.99 7.54 -0.76
N THR A 153 14.53 6.33 -0.64
CA THR A 153 14.62 5.61 0.64
C THR A 153 16.05 5.30 1.09
N ASP A 154 17.05 5.86 0.39
CA ASP A 154 18.46 5.69 0.75
C ASP A 154 18.95 6.87 1.62
N PRO A 155 19.12 6.69 2.94
CA PRO A 155 19.57 7.76 3.83
C PRO A 155 20.99 8.27 3.53
N ALA A 156 21.81 7.52 2.77
CA ALA A 156 23.14 7.99 2.36
C ALA A 156 23.08 9.12 1.32
N LYS A 157 21.95 9.26 0.60
CA LYS A 157 21.71 10.34 -0.37
C LYS A 157 20.85 11.42 0.27
N ALA A 158 21.44 12.21 1.16
CA ALA A 158 20.71 13.17 2.00
C ALA A 158 19.85 14.19 1.23
N ASP A 159 20.19 14.51 -0.02
CA ASP A 159 19.44 15.39 -0.93
C ASP A 159 18.17 14.74 -1.51
N LYS A 160 18.10 13.41 -1.51
CA LYS A 160 17.01 12.60 -2.11
C LYS A 160 16.22 11.77 -1.09
N ALA A 161 16.82 11.50 0.07
CA ALA A 161 16.20 10.67 1.08
C ALA A 161 14.92 11.34 1.60
N TRP A 162 13.83 10.58 1.59
CA TRP A 162 12.54 10.96 2.16
C TRP A 162 11.85 12.13 1.44
N THR A 163 12.21 12.39 0.19
CA THR A 163 11.56 13.37 -0.69
C THR A 163 10.98 12.69 -1.92
N ALA A 164 10.00 13.33 -2.55
CA ALA A 164 9.50 12.90 -3.86
C ALA A 164 10.57 13.18 -4.92
N VAL A 165 11.21 12.13 -5.42
CA VAL A 165 12.31 12.22 -6.39
C VAL A 165 11.85 12.09 -7.84
N ARG A 166 10.67 11.49 -8.06
CA ARG A 166 10.03 11.35 -9.37
C ARG A 166 8.51 11.28 -9.18
N VAL A 167 7.77 11.86 -10.11
CA VAL A 167 6.31 11.70 -10.23
C VAL A 167 6.01 11.32 -11.67
N LEU A 168 5.40 10.16 -11.88
CA LEU A 168 4.90 9.70 -13.17
C LEU A 168 3.39 9.90 -13.24
N GLN A 169 2.86 10.00 -14.47
CA GLN A 169 1.42 10.01 -14.72
C GLN A 169 0.95 8.59 -15.08
N GLY A 170 0.00 8.06 -14.30
CA GLY A 170 -0.71 6.82 -14.59
C GLY A 170 -1.93 7.04 -15.49
N GLN A 171 -2.84 6.07 -15.53
CA GLN A 171 -4.04 6.15 -16.39
C GLN A 171 -5.04 7.23 -15.94
N GLY A 172 -5.03 7.60 -14.67
CA GLY A 172 -6.01 8.51 -14.07
C GLY A 172 -6.10 8.34 -12.56
N GLY A 173 -6.98 9.12 -11.93
CA GLY A 173 -7.32 8.95 -10.51
C GLY A 173 -8.08 7.66 -10.21
N GLY A 174 -8.27 7.39 -8.93
CA GLY A 174 -8.96 6.19 -8.46
C GLY A 174 -8.06 4.95 -8.31
N SER A 175 -6.73 5.12 -8.31
CA SER A 175 -5.81 4.04 -7.99
C SER A 175 -5.88 3.66 -6.51
N LEU A 176 -5.74 2.37 -6.22
CA LEU A 176 -5.70 1.85 -4.86
C LEU A 176 -4.40 1.10 -4.55
N PHE A 177 -3.76 0.51 -5.57
CA PHE A 177 -2.57 -0.30 -5.36
C PHE A 177 -1.53 -0.08 -6.46
N VAL A 178 -0.28 0.03 -6.03
CA VAL A 178 0.89 -0.20 -6.86
C VAL A 178 1.56 -1.50 -6.47
N LYS A 179 2.24 -2.16 -7.42
CA LYS A 179 2.98 -3.38 -7.14
C LYS A 179 4.19 -3.57 -8.04
N SER A 180 5.25 -4.11 -7.47
CA SER A 180 6.40 -4.67 -8.17
C SER A 180 6.95 -5.86 -7.37
N HIS A 181 7.99 -6.50 -7.88
CA HIS A 181 8.69 -7.61 -7.25
C HIS A 181 10.19 -7.52 -7.56
N PRO A 182 11.11 -7.93 -6.66
CA PRO A 182 12.56 -7.87 -6.91
C PRO A 182 13.02 -8.57 -8.20
N GLU A 183 12.32 -9.63 -8.61
CA GLU A 183 12.60 -10.40 -9.84
C GLU A 183 11.89 -9.85 -11.09
N SER A 184 11.12 -8.77 -10.95
CA SER A 184 10.36 -8.15 -12.03
C SER A 184 10.98 -6.83 -12.47
N LYS A 185 10.75 -6.49 -13.73
CA LYS A 185 11.03 -5.16 -14.30
C LYS A 185 9.77 -4.31 -14.43
N ASN A 186 8.65 -4.76 -13.88
CA ASN A 186 7.35 -4.12 -14.03
C ASN A 186 6.94 -3.38 -12.76
N LEU A 187 6.41 -2.18 -12.94
CA LEU A 187 5.60 -1.48 -11.94
C LEU A 187 4.15 -1.47 -12.42
N TRP A 188 3.29 -2.17 -11.69
CA TRP A 188 1.86 -2.30 -11.95
C TRP A 188 1.07 -1.26 -11.17
N VAL A 189 0.15 -0.56 -11.83
CA VAL A 189 -0.70 0.48 -11.22
C VAL A 189 -2.14 0.26 -11.64
N ASP A 190 -3.00 -0.07 -10.68
CA ASP A 190 -4.43 -0.22 -10.93
C ASP A 190 -5.18 1.11 -10.86
N THR A 191 -6.42 1.14 -11.35
CA THR A 191 -7.29 2.33 -11.29
C THR A 191 -8.75 1.95 -10.99
N PRO A 192 -9.02 1.07 -10.01
CA PRO A 192 -10.33 0.47 -9.85
C PRO A 192 -11.43 1.47 -9.55
N LEU A 193 -11.15 2.61 -8.92
CA LEU A 193 -12.17 3.61 -8.58
C LEU A 193 -12.32 4.73 -9.62
N ASN A 194 -11.65 4.61 -10.77
CA ASN A 194 -11.84 5.53 -11.87
C ASN A 194 -13.31 5.46 -12.38
N PRO A 195 -13.92 6.60 -12.75
CA PRO A 195 -15.29 6.62 -13.29
C PRO A 195 -15.37 6.09 -14.73
N ASP A 196 -14.28 6.15 -15.50
CA ASP A 196 -14.24 5.55 -16.84
C ASP A 196 -14.09 4.03 -16.72
N ALA A 197 -15.04 3.31 -17.34
CA ALA A 197 -15.04 1.86 -17.38
C ALA A 197 -13.77 1.31 -18.05
N LYS A 198 -13.26 1.94 -19.12
CA LYS A 198 -12.05 1.49 -19.81
C LYS A 198 -10.83 1.53 -18.88
N VAL A 199 -10.74 2.55 -18.04
CA VAL A 199 -9.63 2.77 -17.11
C VAL A 199 -9.75 1.91 -15.86
N SER A 200 -10.96 1.78 -15.30
CA SER A 200 -11.19 0.91 -14.12
C SER A 200 -11.14 -0.59 -14.44
N GLN A 201 -11.17 -0.95 -15.73
CA GLN A 201 -11.12 -2.33 -16.22
C GLN A 201 -9.74 -2.73 -16.78
N SER A 202 -8.76 -1.85 -16.70
CA SER A 202 -7.40 -2.04 -17.18
C SER A 202 -6.37 -1.79 -16.08
N VAL A 203 -5.11 -2.08 -16.38
CA VAL A 203 -3.96 -1.79 -15.52
C VAL A 203 -2.85 -1.15 -16.35
N ALA A 204 -2.21 -0.11 -15.81
CA ALA A 204 -0.98 0.43 -16.36
C ALA A 204 0.22 -0.38 -15.88
N VAL A 205 1.16 -0.64 -16.79
CA VAL A 205 2.44 -1.27 -16.48
C VAL A 205 3.60 -0.46 -17.03
N PHE A 206 4.47 0.00 -16.13
CA PHE A 206 5.70 0.69 -16.48
C PHE A 206 6.87 -0.29 -16.53
N ASP A 207 7.81 -0.06 -17.45
CA ASP A 207 9.13 -0.69 -17.41
C ASP A 207 10.03 0.10 -16.46
N VAL A 208 10.39 -0.49 -15.32
CA VAL A 208 11.24 0.11 -14.28
C VAL A 208 12.62 0.46 -14.83
N THR A 209 13.08 -0.23 -15.87
CA THR A 209 14.37 0.05 -16.51
C THR A 209 14.33 1.19 -17.51
N ASN A 210 13.13 1.66 -17.90
CA ASN A 210 12.92 2.78 -18.82
C ASN A 210 11.59 3.49 -18.53
N LEU A 211 11.52 4.15 -17.38
CA LEU A 211 10.31 4.82 -16.90
C LEU A 211 9.85 5.97 -17.84
N ASP A 212 10.79 6.58 -18.57
CA ASP A 212 10.50 7.69 -19.50
C ASP A 212 9.76 7.21 -20.77
N LYS A 213 9.73 5.91 -21.06
CA LYS A 213 8.92 5.31 -22.14
C LYS A 213 7.41 5.48 -21.87
N GLY A 214 7.01 5.69 -20.62
CA GLY A 214 5.61 5.66 -20.18
C GLY A 214 5.11 4.24 -19.93
N PHE A 215 3.79 4.11 -19.73
CA PHE A 215 3.15 2.84 -19.42
C PHE A 215 2.52 2.18 -20.65
N GLU A 216 2.43 0.85 -20.60
CA GLU A 216 1.53 0.05 -21.44
C GLU A 216 0.23 -0.21 -20.68
N VAL A 217 -0.88 -0.39 -21.39
CA VAL A 217 -2.19 -0.69 -20.79
C VAL A 217 -2.57 -2.12 -21.08
N LEU A 218 -2.84 -2.91 -20.04
CA LEU A 218 -3.32 -4.29 -20.18
C LEU A 218 -4.84 -4.36 -19.93
N PRO A 219 -5.62 -4.97 -20.85
CA PRO A 219 -7.08 -5.03 -20.75
C PRO A 219 -7.51 -6.21 -19.87
N ILE A 220 -7.18 -6.14 -18.58
CA ILE A 220 -7.35 -7.26 -17.64
C ILE A 220 -8.81 -7.75 -17.56
N ALA A 221 -9.80 -6.85 -17.49
CA ALA A 221 -11.20 -7.28 -17.44
C ALA A 221 -11.71 -7.89 -18.76
N GLU A 222 -11.13 -7.47 -19.89
CA GLU A 222 -11.41 -8.07 -21.20
C GLU A 222 -10.87 -9.50 -21.25
N TRP A 223 -9.62 -9.70 -20.81
CA TRP A 223 -9.01 -11.03 -20.70
C TRP A 223 -9.78 -11.96 -19.76
N ALA A 224 -10.38 -11.44 -18.71
CA ALA A 224 -11.23 -12.23 -17.82
C ALA A 224 -12.47 -12.78 -18.52
N GLY A 225 -12.98 -12.11 -19.56
CA GLY A 225 -14.18 -12.53 -20.29
C GLY A 225 -15.40 -12.72 -19.38
N VAL A 226 -15.55 -11.90 -18.33
CA VAL A 226 -16.74 -11.90 -17.46
C VAL A 226 -17.85 -11.07 -18.09
N GLY A 227 -19.11 -11.40 -17.78
CA GLY A 227 -20.30 -10.83 -18.41
C GLY A 227 -20.50 -9.31 -18.25
N GLU A 228 -21.67 -8.85 -18.66
CA GLU A 228 -22.05 -7.44 -18.52
C GLU A 228 -22.17 -7.01 -17.05
N GLY A 229 -21.99 -5.72 -16.80
CA GLY A 229 -22.07 -5.13 -15.47
C GLY A 229 -20.82 -4.37 -15.04
N PRO A 230 -20.89 -3.70 -13.88
CA PRO A 230 -19.75 -3.05 -13.28
C PRO A 230 -18.70 -4.09 -12.89
N LYS A 231 -17.51 -3.96 -13.46
CA LYS A 231 -16.33 -4.73 -13.09
C LYS A 231 -15.14 -3.79 -12.94
N ARG A 232 -14.37 -3.99 -11.87
CA ARG A 232 -13.21 -3.15 -11.51
C ARG A 232 -12.00 -4.06 -11.31
N VAL A 233 -10.86 -3.68 -11.87
CA VAL A 233 -9.62 -4.44 -11.76
C VAL A 233 -8.78 -3.87 -10.64
N MET A 234 -8.39 -4.73 -9.70
CA MET A 234 -7.68 -4.27 -8.51
C MET A 234 -6.62 -5.23 -7.98
N GLN A 235 -5.68 -4.62 -7.26
CA GLN A 235 -4.69 -5.23 -6.39
C GLN A 235 -3.84 -6.28 -7.11
N PRO A 236 -2.89 -5.88 -7.98
CA PRO A 236 -1.84 -6.78 -8.46
C PRO A 236 -1.15 -7.46 -7.27
N GLU A 237 -1.04 -8.78 -7.27
CA GLU A 237 -0.28 -9.55 -6.29
C GLU A 237 0.56 -10.62 -6.99
N TYR A 238 1.84 -10.70 -6.67
CA TYR A 238 2.74 -11.67 -7.27
C TYR A 238 2.63 -13.04 -6.60
N ASN A 239 2.96 -14.09 -7.35
CA ASN A 239 3.30 -15.37 -6.74
C ASN A 239 4.69 -15.32 -6.08
N LYS A 240 5.05 -16.39 -5.36
CA LYS A 240 6.34 -16.50 -4.65
C LYS A 240 7.58 -16.31 -5.53
N ARG A 241 7.51 -16.71 -6.82
CA ARG A 241 8.66 -16.63 -7.74
C ARG A 241 8.81 -15.26 -8.37
N GLY A 242 7.78 -14.41 -8.29
CA GLY A 242 7.77 -13.12 -8.97
C GLY A 242 7.60 -13.22 -10.49
N ASP A 243 7.21 -14.37 -11.02
CA ASP A 243 7.08 -14.60 -12.47
C ASP A 243 5.63 -14.51 -12.98
N GLU A 244 4.67 -14.40 -12.05
CA GLU A 244 3.25 -14.20 -12.35
C GLU A 244 2.69 -13.13 -11.43
N VAL A 245 1.83 -12.28 -11.99
CA VAL A 245 1.05 -11.28 -11.25
C VAL A 245 -0.44 -11.52 -11.44
N TRP A 246 -1.18 -11.46 -10.34
CA TRP A 246 -2.58 -11.85 -10.25
C TRP A 246 -3.44 -10.61 -9.98
N PHE A 247 -4.54 -10.48 -10.68
CA PHE A 247 -5.48 -9.36 -10.56
C PHE A 247 -6.88 -9.85 -10.24
N SER A 248 -7.57 -9.19 -9.33
CA SER A 248 -9.01 -9.45 -9.13
C SER A 248 -9.80 -8.64 -10.14
N VAL A 249 -10.71 -9.29 -10.86
CA VAL A 249 -11.77 -8.63 -11.62
C VAL A 249 -13.03 -8.70 -10.77
N TRP A 250 -13.26 -7.61 -10.03
CA TRP A 250 -14.28 -7.50 -8.99
C TRP A 250 -15.60 -6.99 -9.60
N SER A 251 -16.59 -7.86 -9.65
CA SER A 251 -17.96 -7.57 -10.10
C SER A 251 -18.94 -7.51 -8.93
N GLY A 252 -20.22 -7.20 -9.20
CA GLY A 252 -21.30 -7.30 -8.22
C GLY A 252 -21.50 -8.72 -7.67
N LYS A 253 -22.16 -8.83 -6.51
CA LYS A 253 -22.38 -10.12 -5.80
C LYS A 253 -23.04 -11.19 -6.65
N ASP A 254 -24.02 -10.79 -7.45
CA ASP A 254 -24.81 -11.69 -8.30
C ASP A 254 -24.27 -11.76 -9.74
N GLN A 255 -23.03 -11.28 -9.96
CA GLN A 255 -22.37 -11.22 -11.26
C GLN A 255 -21.08 -12.05 -11.26
N GLU A 256 -20.73 -12.61 -12.42
CA GLU A 256 -19.50 -13.37 -12.57
C GLU A 256 -18.27 -12.49 -12.32
N SER A 257 -17.35 -13.00 -11.52
CA SER A 257 -16.04 -12.40 -11.24
C SER A 257 -14.93 -13.36 -11.65
N ALA A 258 -13.68 -12.88 -11.70
CA ALA A 258 -12.54 -13.70 -12.05
C ALA A 258 -11.27 -13.25 -11.33
N ILE A 259 -10.26 -14.12 -11.31
CA ILE A 259 -8.86 -13.73 -11.10
C ILE A 259 -8.10 -13.94 -12.41
N VAL A 260 -7.42 -12.91 -12.87
CA VAL A 260 -6.58 -12.98 -14.08
C VAL A 260 -5.12 -13.10 -13.65
N VAL A 261 -4.43 -14.10 -14.20
CA VAL A 261 -3.00 -14.32 -14.01
C VAL A 261 -2.28 -13.88 -15.27
N VAL A 262 -1.31 -13.00 -15.11
CA VAL A 262 -0.47 -12.46 -16.18
C VAL A 262 0.95 -13.00 -15.99
N ASP A 263 1.56 -13.44 -17.08
CA ASP A 263 2.98 -13.76 -17.13
C ASP A 263 3.79 -12.45 -17.07
N ASP A 264 4.58 -12.28 -16.02
CA ASP A 264 5.23 -10.99 -15.74
C ASP A 264 6.23 -10.60 -16.84
N LYS A 265 7.00 -11.56 -17.35
CA LYS A 265 8.05 -11.31 -18.34
C LYS A 265 7.48 -10.88 -19.68
N THR A 266 6.39 -11.52 -20.11
CA THR A 266 5.79 -11.26 -21.43
C THR A 266 4.66 -10.25 -21.38
N ARG A 267 4.14 -9.93 -20.19
CA ARG A 267 2.93 -9.11 -19.96
C ARG A 267 1.70 -9.67 -20.68
N LYS A 268 1.65 -10.99 -20.89
CA LYS A 268 0.54 -11.67 -21.58
C LYS A 268 -0.34 -12.42 -20.60
N LEU A 269 -1.62 -12.57 -20.97
CA LEU A 269 -2.54 -13.45 -20.28
C LEU A 269 -1.95 -14.85 -20.15
N LYS A 270 -1.86 -15.35 -18.92
CA LYS A 270 -1.42 -16.70 -18.61
C LYS A 270 -2.59 -17.61 -18.28
N HIS A 271 -3.51 -17.13 -17.44
CA HIS A 271 -4.64 -17.93 -16.99
C HIS A 271 -5.79 -17.04 -16.49
N VAL A 272 -7.02 -17.57 -16.52
CA VAL A 272 -8.19 -16.95 -15.91
C VAL A 272 -8.84 -17.97 -14.98
N ILE A 273 -8.93 -17.61 -13.70
CA ILE A 273 -9.59 -18.41 -12.68
C ILE A 273 -11.03 -17.92 -12.55
N LYS A 274 -11.98 -18.81 -12.85
CA LYS A 274 -13.40 -18.63 -12.61
C LYS A 274 -13.93 -19.83 -11.85
N ASP A 275 -14.83 -19.59 -10.91
CA ASP A 275 -15.50 -20.62 -10.14
C ASP A 275 -16.80 -20.05 -9.56
N PRO A 276 -17.92 -20.80 -9.51
CA PRO A 276 -19.14 -20.32 -8.87
C PRO A 276 -18.96 -19.89 -7.40
N ARG A 277 -17.94 -20.42 -6.71
CA ARG A 277 -17.57 -20.04 -5.34
C ARG A 277 -16.79 -18.72 -5.28
N LEU A 278 -16.24 -18.25 -6.40
CA LEU A 278 -15.44 -17.03 -6.49
C LEU A 278 -16.33 -15.79 -6.58
N VAL A 279 -17.08 -15.53 -5.50
CA VAL A 279 -17.98 -14.39 -5.39
C VAL A 279 -17.21 -13.17 -4.88
N THR A 280 -17.23 -12.07 -5.63
CA THR A 280 -16.62 -10.78 -5.23
C THR A 280 -15.16 -10.87 -4.76
N PRO A 281 -14.24 -11.47 -5.56
CA PRO A 281 -12.82 -11.56 -5.19
C PRO A 281 -12.21 -10.15 -5.12
N THR A 282 -11.54 -9.84 -4.00
CA THR A 282 -10.90 -8.53 -3.76
C THR A 282 -9.43 -8.71 -3.38
N GLY A 283 -9.11 -8.81 -2.08
CA GLY A 283 -7.75 -9.00 -1.57
C GLY A 283 -7.20 -10.40 -1.88
N LYS A 284 -5.97 -10.42 -2.39
CA LYS A 284 -5.16 -11.60 -2.67
C LYS A 284 -3.83 -11.45 -1.91
N PHE A 285 -3.39 -12.52 -1.25
CA PHE A 285 -2.15 -12.53 -0.47
C PHE A 285 -1.43 -13.86 -0.75
N ASN A 286 -0.20 -13.79 -1.27
CA ASN A 286 0.61 -14.98 -1.57
C ASN A 286 1.27 -15.57 -0.32
#